data_AF-A0A9E1UY54-F1
#
_entry.id   AF-A0A9E1UY54-F1
#
_cell.length_a   1.000
_cell.length_b   1.000
_cell.length_c   1.000
_cell.angle_alpha   90.00
_cell.angle_beta   90.00
_cell.angle_gamma   90.00
#
_symmetry.space_group_name_H-M   'P 1'
#
loop_
_entity.id
_entity.type
_entity.pdbx_description
1 polymer ?
#
loop_
_entity_poly.entity_id
_entity_poly.type
_entity_poly.pdbx_seq_one_letter_code
_entity_poly.pdbx_strand_id
1 'polypeptide(L)'
;LENGRRLEFTVLAKAIVSVLGFLLLAAMLACSVVALRWRLTLGSHAAPLLLLPSWRDMVRFVLLGVVAPFVVFVLWTRLLPFSGHAYSPQYAWHRTLAELLTLASALLLLPAWLAARSFRRRCLELDLAPPPSLPKVLRWWLILAGTLVIAGFLVPLGGARSVQIGTALAGAGGVWVAATVLCTIVLALLASRPKGRALGTLSRSLIPVLALATLVLSVAGHPILRAQERHLLRTDEILWVGDEPGLTRIENELTQRLRKATLKAMAENPPPNRQAQEGR
;
A
#
# COMPACT_ATOMS: atom_id res chain seq x y z
N LEU A 1 21.15 -10.03 13.94
CA LEU A 1 20.19 -10.61 12.98
C LEU A 1 18.81 -9.97 13.11
N GLU A 2 18.23 -9.88 14.31
CA GLU A 2 16.87 -9.35 14.48
C GLU A 2 16.77 -7.82 14.27
N ASN A 3 17.74 -7.05 14.75
CA ASN A 3 17.71 -5.57 14.66
C ASN A 3 17.87 -5.04 13.23
N GLY A 4 18.85 -5.55 12.46
CA GLY A 4 19.02 -5.17 11.05
C GLY A 4 17.80 -5.48 10.18
N ARG A 5 17.15 -6.64 10.39
CA ARG A 5 15.88 -6.97 9.72
C ARG A 5 14.77 -6.00 10.11
N ARG A 6 14.62 -5.70 11.41
CA ARG A 6 13.66 -4.69 11.88
C ARG A 6 13.92 -3.31 11.27
N LEU A 7 15.18 -2.95 11.01
CA LEU A 7 15.54 -1.70 10.33
C LEU A 7 15.06 -1.69 8.88
N GLU A 8 15.34 -2.74 8.10
CA GLU A 8 14.85 -2.89 6.73
C GLU A 8 13.32 -2.80 6.65
N PHE A 9 12.60 -3.47 7.56
CA PHE A 9 11.15 -3.36 7.65
C PHE A 9 10.68 -1.97 8.02
N THR A 10 11.40 -1.25 8.89
CA THR A 10 11.06 0.13 9.24
C THR A 10 11.22 1.06 8.04
N VAL A 11 12.28 0.88 7.24
CA VAL A 11 12.49 1.62 5.99
C VAL A 11 11.38 1.30 4.97
N LEU A 12 11.04 0.02 4.82
CA LEU A 12 9.96 -0.42 3.94
C LEU A 12 8.59 0.15 4.37
N ALA A 13 8.28 0.13 5.66
CA ALA A 13 7.06 0.72 6.21
C ALA A 13 6.99 2.23 5.95
N LYS A 14 8.11 2.96 6.05
CA LYS A 14 8.16 4.38 5.66
C LYS A 14 7.89 4.59 4.19
N ALA A 15 8.47 3.75 3.32
CA ALA A 15 8.19 3.81 1.89
C ALA A 15 6.70 3.56 1.60
N ILE A 16 6.10 2.56 2.25
CA ILE A 16 4.65 2.27 2.17
C ILE A 16 3.82 3.49 2.60
N VAL A 17 4.12 4.08 3.76
CA VAL A 17 3.41 5.28 4.25
C VAL A 17 3.55 6.45 3.28
N SER A 18 4.74 6.65 2.69
CA SER A 18 4.96 7.70 1.69
C SER A 18 4.16 7.45 0.40
N VAL A 19 4.13 6.22 -0.09
CA VAL A 19 3.33 5.83 -1.27
C VAL A 19 1.84 6.03 -1.00
N LEU A 20 1.35 5.66 0.19
CA LEU A 20 -0.04 5.89 0.59
C LEU A 20 -0.38 7.38 0.64
N GLY A 21 0.51 8.22 1.18
CA GLY A 21 0.34 9.67 1.16
C GLY A 21 0.24 10.23 -0.25
N PHE A 22 1.09 9.76 -1.18
CA PHE A 22 1.03 10.13 -2.58
C PHE A 22 -0.28 9.69 -3.25
N LEU A 23 -0.76 8.47 -2.98
CA LEU A 23 -2.04 7.97 -3.50
C LEU A 23 -3.24 8.77 -2.99
N LEU A 24 -3.25 9.15 -1.71
CA LEU A 24 -4.30 10.00 -1.14
C LEU A 24 -4.28 11.40 -1.79
N LEU A 25 -3.09 11.95 -2.05
CA LEU A 25 -2.94 13.22 -2.76
C LEU A 25 -3.42 13.13 -4.21
N ALA A 26 -3.08 12.07 -4.93
CA ALA A 26 -3.59 11.82 -6.27
C ALA A 26 -5.13 11.69 -6.27
N ALA A 27 -5.72 11.03 -5.27
CA ALA A 27 -7.17 10.94 -5.12
C ALA A 27 -7.82 12.31 -4.87
N MET A 28 -7.19 13.18 -4.06
CA MET A 28 -7.65 14.57 -3.87
C MET A 28 -7.59 15.38 -5.17
N LEU A 29 -6.52 15.22 -5.96
CA LEU A 29 -6.39 15.87 -7.27
C LEU A 29 -7.47 15.37 -8.23
N ALA A 30 -7.72 14.06 -8.30
CA ALA A 30 -8.81 13.50 -9.09
C ALA A 30 -10.18 14.05 -8.68
N CYS A 31 -10.47 14.13 -7.37
CA CYS A 31 -11.69 14.75 -6.86
C CYS A 31 -11.78 16.23 -7.25
N SER A 32 -10.67 16.96 -7.23
CA SER A 32 -10.62 18.37 -7.63
C SER A 32 -10.88 18.56 -9.12
N VAL A 33 -10.32 17.70 -9.97
CA VAL A 33 -10.58 17.71 -11.42
C VAL A 33 -12.05 17.42 -11.71
N VAL A 34 -12.64 16.42 -11.05
CA VAL A 34 -14.08 16.11 -11.19
C VAL A 34 -14.93 17.29 -10.75
N ALA A 35 -14.64 17.89 -9.59
CA ALA A 35 -15.36 19.05 -9.09
C ALA A 35 -15.23 20.28 -10.00
N LEU A 36 -14.04 20.54 -10.53
CA LEU A 36 -13.77 21.65 -11.44
C LEU A 36 -14.48 21.46 -12.77
N ARG A 37 -14.40 20.26 -13.35
CA ARG A 37 -15.09 19.91 -14.59
C ARG A 37 -16.60 20.14 -14.49
N TRP A 38 -17.21 19.77 -13.37
CA TRP A 38 -18.64 19.98 -13.15
C TRP A 38 -19.00 21.44 -12.87
N ARG A 39 -18.14 22.17 -12.14
CA ARG A 39 -18.28 23.62 -11.96
C ARG A 39 -18.27 24.36 -13.31
N LEU A 40 -17.35 24.00 -14.20
CA LEU A 40 -17.23 24.64 -15.52
C LEU A 40 -18.44 24.36 -16.41
N THR A 41 -19.00 23.14 -16.38
CA THR A 41 -20.15 22.82 -17.24
C THR A 41 -21.53 23.23 -16.73
N LEU A 42 -21.69 23.38 -15.41
CA LEU A 42 -22.97 23.76 -14.81
C LEU A 42 -23.09 25.28 -14.60
N GLY A 43 -22.00 26.04 -14.76
CA GLY A 43 -21.98 27.49 -14.56
C GLY A 43 -22.01 27.90 -13.07
N SER A 44 -21.96 29.21 -12.83
CA SER A 44 -21.92 29.80 -11.47
C SER A 44 -23.20 29.56 -10.66
N HIS A 45 -24.37 29.49 -11.31
CA HIS A 45 -25.68 29.36 -10.67
C HIS A 45 -25.98 27.96 -10.12
N ALA A 46 -25.21 26.95 -10.51
CA ALA A 46 -25.33 25.58 -10.00
C ALA A 46 -24.02 25.11 -9.35
N ALA A 47 -23.38 26.02 -8.61
CA ALA A 47 -22.15 25.72 -7.88
C ALA A 47 -22.35 24.48 -6.97
N PRO A 48 -21.43 23.50 -7.04
CA PRO A 48 -21.50 22.32 -6.18
C PRO A 48 -21.41 22.76 -4.71
N LEU A 49 -22.45 22.48 -3.94
CA LEU A 49 -22.55 22.87 -2.54
C LEU A 49 -21.48 22.15 -1.72
N LEU A 50 -20.84 22.86 -0.80
CA LEU A 50 -19.91 22.22 0.13
C LEU A 50 -20.74 21.65 1.29
N LEU A 51 -21.26 20.43 1.13
CA LEU A 51 -21.93 19.73 2.22
C LEU A 51 -20.88 19.13 3.16
N LEU A 52 -20.52 19.89 4.19
CA LEU A 52 -19.59 19.44 5.21
C LEU A 52 -20.22 18.30 6.03
N PRO A 53 -19.56 17.14 6.18
CA PRO A 53 -20.04 16.10 7.08
C PRO A 53 -20.15 16.61 8.52
N SER A 54 -21.01 15.98 9.33
CA SER A 54 -21.09 16.34 10.75
C SER A 54 -19.75 16.02 11.42
N TRP A 55 -19.43 16.70 12.52
CA TRP A 55 -18.24 16.36 13.31
C TRP A 55 -18.22 14.86 13.70
N ARG A 56 -19.38 14.31 14.07
CA ARG A 56 -19.54 12.88 14.39
C ARG A 56 -19.18 11.98 13.21
N ASP A 57 -19.60 12.35 12.01
CA ASP A 57 -19.25 11.62 10.78
C ASP A 57 -17.77 11.75 10.44
N MET A 58 -17.18 12.95 10.60
CA MET A 58 -15.73 13.15 10.39
C MET A 58 -14.91 12.26 11.31
N VAL A 59 -15.22 12.24 12.62
CA VAL A 59 -14.56 11.37 13.59
C VAL A 59 -14.74 9.90 13.19
N ARG A 60 -15.94 9.50 12.75
CA ARG A 60 -16.21 8.15 12.28
C ARG A 60 -15.39 7.79 11.03
N PHE A 61 -15.20 8.72 10.08
CA PHE A 61 -14.38 8.49 8.89
C PHE A 61 -12.91 8.32 9.24
N VAL A 62 -12.40 9.11 10.17
CA VAL A 62 -11.02 8.97 10.64
C VAL A 62 -10.85 7.64 11.37
N LEU A 63 -11.71 7.34 12.34
CA LEU A 63 -11.58 6.13 13.15
C LEU A 63 -11.75 4.86 12.33
N LEU A 64 -12.83 4.76 11.54
CA LEU A 64 -13.11 3.54 10.78
C LEU A 64 -12.39 3.48 9.44
N GLY A 65 -12.17 4.62 8.80
CA GLY A 65 -11.61 4.68 7.45
C GLY A 65 -10.09 4.78 7.42
N VAL A 66 -9.44 5.27 8.49
CA VAL A 66 -7.99 5.52 8.52
C VAL A 66 -7.33 4.78 9.67
N VAL A 67 -7.76 5.04 10.90
CA VAL A 67 -7.14 4.48 12.11
C VAL A 67 -7.34 2.97 12.16
N ALA A 68 -8.56 2.48 11.97
CA ALA A 68 -8.86 1.05 12.00
C ALA A 68 -8.03 0.23 10.98
N PRO A 69 -8.03 0.54 9.67
CA PRO A 69 -7.23 -0.24 8.72
C PRO A 69 -5.73 -0.12 8.98
N PHE A 70 -5.25 1.04 9.45
CA PHE A 70 -3.84 1.21 9.82
C PHE A 70 -3.47 0.39 11.06
N VAL A 71 -4.29 0.40 12.11
CA VAL A 71 -4.09 -0.41 13.32
C VAL A 71 -4.13 -1.90 12.98
N VAL A 72 -5.09 -2.32 12.15
CA VAL A 72 -5.17 -3.71 11.66
C VAL A 72 -3.89 -4.07 10.92
N PHE A 73 -3.37 -3.20 10.04
CA PHE A 73 -2.09 -3.41 9.36
C PHE A 73 -0.91 -3.51 10.32
N VAL A 74 -0.82 -2.64 11.33
CA VAL A 74 0.26 -2.68 12.33
C VAL A 74 0.17 -3.94 13.20
N LEU A 75 -1.02 -4.34 13.62
CA LEU A 75 -1.22 -5.57 14.38
C LEU A 75 -0.88 -6.79 13.51
N TRP A 76 -1.36 -6.81 12.28
CA TRP A 76 -1.11 -7.87 11.30
C TRP A 76 0.38 -8.07 11.04
N THR A 77 1.10 -6.97 10.78
CA THR A 77 2.56 -7.02 10.54
C THR A 77 3.35 -7.45 11.78
N ARG A 78 2.78 -7.31 12.99
CA ARG A 78 3.39 -7.76 14.25
C ARG A 78 3.03 -9.19 14.67
N LEU A 79 1.93 -9.74 14.18
CA LEU A 79 1.48 -11.10 14.51
C LEU A 79 2.26 -12.15 13.68
N LEU A 80 3.31 -12.72 14.26
CA LEU A 80 3.96 -13.95 13.77
C LEU A 80 2.97 -15.12 13.98
N PRO A 81 2.80 -16.06 13.02
CA PRO A 81 3.67 -16.42 11.89
C PRO A 81 3.28 -15.85 10.51
N PHE A 82 2.26 -14.99 10.43
CA PHE A 82 1.73 -14.49 9.16
C PHE A 82 2.49 -13.29 8.59
N SER A 83 3.39 -12.73 9.38
CA SER A 83 4.17 -11.57 8.98
C SER A 83 5.35 -11.97 8.11
N GLY A 84 5.54 -11.28 6.97
CA GLY A 84 6.73 -11.41 6.12
C GLY A 84 8.05 -11.08 6.83
N HIS A 85 8.00 -10.61 8.09
CA HIS A 85 9.16 -10.19 8.89
C HIS A 85 10.18 -11.30 9.18
N ALA A 86 9.74 -12.57 9.12
CA ALA A 86 10.62 -13.72 9.32
C ALA A 86 11.46 -14.07 8.07
N TYR A 87 11.06 -13.59 6.88
CA TYR A 87 11.61 -14.02 5.59
C TYR A 87 12.39 -12.90 4.91
N SER A 88 13.37 -13.26 4.07
CA SER A 88 14.09 -12.27 3.27
C SER A 88 13.10 -11.54 2.33
N PRO A 89 13.25 -10.22 2.12
CA PRO A 89 12.35 -9.43 1.29
C PRO A 89 12.23 -9.97 -0.15
N GLN A 90 13.26 -10.66 -0.66
CA GLN A 90 13.21 -11.30 -1.98
C GLN A 90 12.18 -12.44 -2.07
N TYR A 91 11.98 -13.19 -0.99
CA TYR A 91 11.07 -14.34 -0.96
C TYR A 91 9.64 -13.96 -0.52
N ALA A 92 9.48 -12.86 0.22
CA ALA A 92 8.19 -12.41 0.74
C ALA A 92 7.62 -11.18 0.01
N TRP A 93 8.25 -10.69 -1.06
CA TRP A 93 7.81 -9.49 -1.78
C TRP A 93 6.34 -9.54 -2.23
N HIS A 94 5.84 -10.68 -2.73
CA HIS A 94 4.43 -10.83 -3.13
C HIS A 94 3.47 -10.58 -1.96
N ARG A 95 3.84 -10.99 -0.76
CA ARG A 95 3.04 -10.82 0.46
C ARG A 95 3.05 -9.38 0.90
N THR A 96 4.23 -8.74 0.92
CA THR A 96 4.36 -7.30 1.17
C THR A 96 3.54 -6.49 0.16
N LEU A 97 3.59 -6.86 -1.12
CA LEU A 97 2.81 -6.22 -2.18
C LEU A 97 1.31 -6.37 -1.93
N ALA A 98 0.85 -7.58 -1.58
CA ALA A 98 -0.55 -7.82 -1.24
C ALA A 98 -0.99 -7.04 0.01
N GLU A 99 -0.16 -6.94 1.05
CA GLU A 99 -0.40 -6.14 2.24
C GLU A 99 -0.53 -4.65 1.89
N LEU A 100 0.40 -4.13 1.09
CA LEU A 100 0.37 -2.75 0.60
C LEU A 100 -0.89 -2.48 -0.22
N LEU A 101 -1.23 -3.35 -1.15
CA LEU A 101 -2.42 -3.21 -1.99
C LEU A 101 -3.70 -3.26 -1.15
N THR A 102 -3.76 -4.16 -0.16
CA THR A 102 -4.91 -4.29 0.75
C THR A 102 -5.06 -3.03 1.58
N LEU A 103 -3.97 -2.53 2.18
CA LEU A 103 -3.98 -1.31 2.98
C LEU A 103 -4.33 -0.08 2.13
N ALA A 104 -3.75 0.07 0.93
CA ALA A 104 -4.05 1.15 0.01
C ALA A 104 -5.53 1.14 -0.41
N SER A 105 -6.03 -0.04 -0.78
CA SER A 105 -7.43 -0.22 -1.15
C SER A 105 -8.36 0.12 0.02
N ALA A 106 -8.04 -0.34 1.23
CA ALA A 106 -8.83 -0.02 2.42
C ALA A 106 -8.83 1.49 2.71
N LEU A 107 -7.67 2.14 2.70
CA LEU A 107 -7.53 3.58 2.99
C LEU A 107 -8.16 4.47 1.92
N LEU A 108 -8.29 4.02 0.67
CA LEU A 108 -8.97 4.77 -0.38
C LEU A 108 -10.47 4.49 -0.40
N LEU A 109 -10.86 3.21 -0.36
CA LEU A 109 -12.25 2.79 -0.58
C LEU A 109 -13.13 2.95 0.67
N LEU A 110 -12.64 2.67 1.88
CA LEU A 110 -13.48 2.82 3.09
C LEU A 110 -13.88 4.27 3.34
N PRO A 111 -12.96 5.26 3.39
CA PRO A 111 -13.35 6.66 3.58
C PRO A 111 -14.28 7.14 2.46
N ALA A 112 -13.99 6.78 1.20
CA ALA A 112 -14.83 7.13 0.07
C ALA A 112 -16.25 6.55 0.20
N TRP A 113 -16.36 5.28 0.59
CA TRP A 113 -17.64 4.62 0.80
C TRP A 113 -18.43 5.21 1.98
N LEU A 114 -17.77 5.45 3.12
CA LEU A 114 -18.39 6.07 4.29
C LEU A 114 -18.88 7.48 3.98
N ALA A 115 -18.06 8.29 3.31
CA ALA A 115 -18.43 9.63 2.89
C ALA A 115 -19.56 9.63 1.85
N ALA A 116 -19.54 8.71 0.87
CA ALA A 116 -20.65 8.57 -0.07
C ALA A 116 -21.96 8.17 0.64
N ARG A 117 -21.89 7.32 1.66
CA ARG A 117 -23.05 6.89 2.45
C ARG A 117 -23.62 8.02 3.32
N SER A 118 -22.77 8.78 4.02
CA SER A 118 -23.22 9.92 4.82
C SER A 118 -23.82 11.01 3.93
N PHE A 119 -23.19 11.27 2.79
CA PHE A 119 -23.63 12.26 1.83
C PHE A 119 -25.01 11.89 1.25
N ARG A 120 -25.21 10.61 0.89
CA ARG A 120 -26.53 10.13 0.47
C ARG A 120 -27.61 10.35 1.52
N ARG A 121 -27.33 10.05 2.79
CA ARG A 121 -28.28 10.29 3.89
C ARG A 121 -28.66 11.76 3.98
N ARG A 122 -27.68 12.65 3.93
CA ARG A 122 -27.93 14.10 3.95
C ARG A 122 -28.64 14.64 2.73
N CYS A 123 -28.37 14.09 1.54
CA CYS A 123 -29.14 14.45 0.35
C CYS A 123 -30.61 14.06 0.51
N LEU A 124 -30.88 12.87 1.08
CA LEU A 124 -32.25 12.44 1.37
C LEU A 124 -32.92 13.32 2.44
N GLU A 125 -32.19 13.76 3.47
CA GLU A 125 -32.72 14.68 4.49
C GLU A 125 -33.03 16.09 3.94
N LEU A 126 -32.35 16.50 2.86
CA LEU A 126 -32.51 17.81 2.23
C LEU A 126 -33.39 17.75 0.95
N ASP A 127 -34.05 16.63 0.68
CA ASP A 127 -34.80 16.37 -0.56
C ASP A 127 -34.01 16.66 -1.85
N LEU A 128 -32.69 16.46 -1.80
CA LEU A 128 -31.78 16.56 -2.95
C LEU A 128 -31.61 15.21 -3.63
N ALA A 129 -31.51 15.22 -4.97
CA ALA A 129 -31.27 14.01 -5.75
C ALA A 129 -29.95 13.32 -5.32
N PRO A 130 -30.00 12.05 -4.84
CA PRO A 130 -28.82 11.37 -4.32
C PRO A 130 -27.85 11.02 -5.46
N PRO A 131 -26.53 10.97 -5.19
CA PRO A 131 -25.55 10.56 -6.18
C PRO A 131 -25.79 9.09 -6.59
N PRO A 132 -25.54 8.75 -7.87
CA PRO A 132 -25.82 7.41 -8.39
C PRO A 132 -25.08 6.33 -7.59
N SER A 133 -25.76 5.19 -7.39
CA SER A 133 -25.10 3.97 -6.91
C SER A 133 -24.03 3.51 -7.88
N LEU A 134 -22.91 3.00 -7.34
CA LEU A 134 -21.95 2.27 -8.16
C LEU A 134 -22.70 1.16 -8.91
N PRO A 135 -22.46 0.99 -10.22
CA PRO A 135 -23.13 -0.06 -10.97
C PRO A 135 -22.80 -1.42 -10.38
N LYS A 136 -23.78 -2.34 -10.39
CA LYS A 136 -23.61 -3.70 -9.82
C LYS A 136 -22.36 -4.41 -10.37
N VAL A 137 -22.06 -4.20 -11.65
CA VAL A 137 -20.87 -4.73 -12.32
C VAL A 137 -19.60 -4.28 -11.60
N LEU A 138 -19.41 -2.98 -11.37
CA LEU A 138 -18.20 -2.47 -10.73
C LEU A 138 -18.04 -2.97 -9.28
N ARG A 139 -19.16 -3.21 -8.58
CA ARG A 139 -19.12 -3.86 -7.25
C ARG A 139 -18.56 -5.28 -7.34
N TRP A 140 -18.97 -6.07 -8.35
CA TRP A 140 -18.40 -7.40 -8.58
C TRP A 140 -16.92 -7.35 -8.95
N TRP A 141 -16.49 -6.35 -9.73
CA TRP A 141 -15.08 -6.16 -10.06
C TRP A 141 -14.23 -5.87 -8.81
N LEU A 142 -14.73 -5.05 -7.88
CA LEU A 142 -14.06 -4.81 -6.59
C LEU A 142 -13.98 -6.07 -5.73
N ILE A 143 -15.05 -6.89 -5.70
CA ILE A 143 -15.06 -8.17 -4.98
C ILE A 143 -14.02 -9.11 -5.59
N LEU A 144 -13.99 -9.24 -6.92
CA LEU A 144 -13.03 -10.08 -7.63
C LEU A 144 -11.58 -9.60 -7.43
N ALA A 145 -11.35 -8.29 -7.44
CA ALA A 145 -10.03 -7.72 -7.16
C ALA A 145 -9.60 -8.04 -5.71
N GLY A 146 -10.52 -7.89 -4.75
CA GLY A 146 -10.26 -8.26 -3.36
C GLY A 146 -9.95 -9.73 -3.18
N THR A 147 -10.68 -10.64 -3.85
CA THR A 147 -10.41 -12.08 -3.78
C THR A 147 -9.07 -12.43 -4.41
N LEU A 148 -8.66 -11.79 -5.51
CA LEU A 148 -7.35 -12.00 -6.12
C LEU A 148 -6.19 -11.56 -5.21
N VAL A 149 -6.33 -10.42 -4.52
CA VAL A 149 -5.33 -9.96 -3.55
C VAL A 149 -5.23 -10.93 -2.37
N ILE A 150 -6.37 -11.41 -1.85
CA ILE A 150 -6.40 -12.42 -0.78
C ILE A 150 -5.80 -13.74 -1.25
N ALA A 151 -6.10 -14.18 -2.47
CA ALA A 151 -5.53 -15.39 -3.05
C ALA A 151 -4.00 -15.28 -3.18
N GLY A 152 -3.49 -14.14 -3.66
CA GLY A 152 -2.05 -13.86 -3.70
C GLY A 152 -1.39 -13.89 -2.33
N PHE A 153 -2.12 -13.48 -1.28
CA PHE A 153 -1.67 -13.53 0.10
C PHE A 153 -1.61 -14.96 0.67
N LEU A 154 -2.52 -15.83 0.26
CA LEU A 154 -2.60 -17.23 0.72
C LEU A 154 -1.59 -18.16 0.04
N VAL A 155 -0.88 -17.70 -0.99
CA VAL A 155 0.14 -18.51 -1.67
C VAL A 155 1.25 -18.85 -0.67
N PRO A 156 1.61 -20.14 -0.50
CA PRO A 156 2.62 -20.55 0.45
C PRO A 156 3.99 -19.98 0.08
N LEU A 157 4.72 -19.55 1.11
CA LEU A 157 6.11 -19.16 0.99
C LEU A 157 6.94 -20.40 0.58
N GLY A 158 7.76 -20.26 -0.46
CA GLY A 158 8.50 -21.40 -1.00
C GLY A 158 9.16 -21.09 -2.32
N GLY A 159 9.52 -22.14 -3.06
CA GLY A 159 10.33 -22.07 -4.28
C GLY A 159 9.89 -21.01 -5.29
N ALA A 160 10.81 -20.63 -6.19
CA ALA A 160 10.66 -19.51 -7.11
C ALA A 160 9.30 -19.44 -7.83
N ARG A 161 8.71 -20.60 -8.16
CA ARG A 161 7.39 -20.70 -8.80
C ARG A 161 6.24 -20.19 -7.92
N SER A 162 6.25 -20.46 -6.61
CA SER A 162 5.22 -19.98 -5.68
C SER A 162 5.29 -18.45 -5.56
N VAL A 163 6.50 -17.90 -5.46
CA VAL A 163 6.71 -16.44 -5.43
C VAL A 163 6.19 -15.79 -6.71
N GLN A 164 6.47 -16.36 -7.89
CA GLN A 164 5.96 -15.86 -9.18
C GLN A 164 4.43 -15.89 -9.28
N ILE A 165 3.79 -16.96 -8.79
CA ILE A 165 2.33 -17.06 -8.78
C ILE A 165 1.73 -16.04 -7.82
N GLY A 166 2.28 -15.90 -6.61
CA GLY A 166 1.85 -14.91 -5.62
C GLY A 166 1.98 -13.48 -6.14
N THR A 167 3.11 -13.13 -6.77
CA THR A 167 3.30 -11.80 -7.37
C THR A 167 2.32 -11.56 -8.52
N ALA A 168 2.09 -12.54 -9.38
CA ALA A 168 1.15 -12.42 -10.49
C ALA A 168 -0.29 -12.20 -9.99
N LEU A 169 -0.73 -12.95 -8.97
CA LEU A 169 -2.07 -12.80 -8.39
C LEU A 169 -2.26 -11.46 -7.68
N ALA A 170 -1.30 -11.07 -6.82
CA ALA A 170 -1.34 -9.79 -6.13
C ALA A 170 -1.27 -8.62 -7.13
N GLY A 171 -0.38 -8.71 -8.11
CA GLY A 171 -0.22 -7.74 -9.19
C GLY A 171 -1.50 -7.60 -10.02
N ALA A 172 -2.11 -8.71 -10.44
CA ALA A 172 -3.38 -8.71 -11.12
C ALA A 172 -4.47 -8.04 -10.26
N GLY A 173 -4.61 -8.43 -9.00
CA GLY A 173 -5.55 -7.78 -8.07
C GLY A 173 -5.34 -6.27 -7.99
N GLY A 174 -4.09 -5.81 -7.87
CA GLY A 174 -3.74 -4.39 -7.85
C GLY A 174 -4.11 -3.65 -9.15
N VAL A 175 -3.84 -4.25 -10.31
CA VAL A 175 -4.23 -3.69 -11.63
C VAL A 175 -5.75 -3.56 -11.72
N TRP A 176 -6.50 -4.55 -11.24
CA TRP A 176 -7.96 -4.50 -11.24
C TRP A 176 -8.49 -3.41 -10.32
N VAL A 177 -7.93 -3.26 -9.11
CA VAL A 177 -8.28 -2.13 -8.22
C VAL A 177 -8.01 -0.80 -8.93
N ALA A 178 -6.82 -0.62 -9.50
CA ALA A 178 -6.46 0.62 -10.20
C ALA A 178 -7.41 0.90 -11.39
N ALA A 179 -7.73 -0.12 -12.19
CA ALA A 179 -8.65 0.00 -13.31
C ALA A 179 -10.08 0.35 -12.85
N THR A 180 -10.56 -0.23 -11.75
CA THR A 180 -11.89 0.12 -11.21
C THR A 180 -11.92 1.57 -10.71
N VAL A 181 -10.89 2.03 -10.00
CA VAL A 181 -10.78 3.42 -9.54
C VAL A 181 -10.73 4.37 -10.74
N LEU A 182 -9.90 4.08 -11.75
CA LEU A 182 -9.83 4.88 -12.96
C LEU A 182 -11.18 4.92 -13.69
N CYS A 183 -11.84 3.77 -13.84
CA CYS A 183 -13.17 3.69 -14.44
C CYS A 183 -14.19 4.53 -13.66
N THR A 184 -14.16 4.54 -12.33
CA THR A 184 -15.06 5.43 -11.54
C THR A 184 -14.81 6.90 -11.79
N ILE A 185 -13.54 7.31 -11.93
CA ILE A 185 -13.18 8.70 -12.21
C ILE A 185 -13.67 9.07 -13.62
N VAL A 186 -13.42 8.22 -14.61
CA VAL A 186 -13.86 8.45 -16.00
C VAL A 186 -15.39 8.51 -16.07
N LEU A 187 -16.10 7.56 -15.45
CA LEU A 187 -17.56 7.59 -15.38
C LEU A 187 -18.08 8.83 -14.64
N ALA A 188 -17.36 9.32 -13.63
CA ALA A 188 -17.72 10.55 -12.92
C ALA A 188 -17.53 11.81 -13.78
N LEU A 189 -16.53 11.82 -14.67
CA LEU A 189 -16.27 12.91 -15.62
C LEU A 189 -17.24 12.90 -16.80
N LEU A 190 -17.64 11.72 -17.26
CA LEU A 190 -18.53 11.51 -18.41
C LEU A 190 -20.01 11.36 -18.05
N ALA A 191 -20.36 11.44 -16.76
CA ALA A 191 -21.75 11.32 -16.31
C ALA A 191 -22.65 12.37 -16.99
N SER A 192 -23.94 12.09 -17.11
CA SER A 192 -24.91 13.07 -17.61
C SER A 192 -25.02 14.30 -16.70
N ARG A 193 -25.26 15.49 -17.25
CA ARG A 193 -25.47 16.76 -16.51
C ARG A 193 -26.31 16.67 -15.22
N PRO A 194 -27.48 16.00 -15.17
CA PRO A 194 -28.28 15.91 -13.93
C PRO A 194 -27.54 15.18 -12.79
N LYS A 195 -26.71 14.19 -13.11
CA LYS A 195 -25.90 13.45 -12.12
C LYS A 195 -24.61 14.18 -11.77
N GLY A 196 -24.13 15.04 -12.67
CA GLY A 196 -22.88 15.79 -12.52
C GLY A 196 -22.86 16.71 -11.30
N ARG A 197 -23.99 17.36 -10.96
CA ARG A 197 -24.07 18.22 -9.76
C ARG A 197 -23.82 17.42 -8.48
N ALA A 198 -24.48 16.27 -8.33
CA ALA A 198 -24.32 15.40 -7.17
C ALA A 198 -22.88 14.87 -7.06
N LEU A 199 -22.28 14.47 -8.19
CA LEU A 199 -20.90 13.99 -8.24
C LEU A 199 -19.88 15.07 -7.89
N GLY A 200 -20.01 16.28 -8.44
CA GLY A 200 -19.12 17.40 -8.09
C GLY A 200 -19.21 17.81 -6.62
N THR A 201 -20.42 17.74 -6.04
CA THR A 201 -20.68 18.03 -4.63
C THR A 201 -20.03 16.94 -3.74
N LEU A 202 -20.20 15.68 -4.11
CA LEU A 202 -19.57 14.54 -3.43
C LEU A 202 -18.04 14.62 -3.50
N SER A 203 -17.46 14.89 -4.68
CA SER A 203 -16.01 15.03 -4.83
C SER A 203 -15.44 16.16 -3.98
N ARG A 204 -16.12 17.30 -3.87
CA ARG A 204 -15.70 18.39 -2.96
C ARG A 204 -15.74 17.99 -1.49
N SER A 205 -16.76 17.23 -1.09
CA SER A 205 -16.88 16.75 0.30
C SER A 205 -15.84 15.67 0.65
N LEU A 206 -15.32 14.93 -0.33
CA LEU A 206 -14.27 13.93 -0.14
C LEU A 206 -12.90 14.54 0.13
N ILE A 207 -12.59 15.69 -0.47
CA ILE A 207 -11.29 16.36 -0.32
C ILE A 207 -10.90 16.55 1.16
N PRO A 208 -11.71 17.17 2.04
CA PRO A 208 -11.33 17.33 3.44
C PRO A 208 -11.21 16.00 4.18
N VAL A 209 -11.98 14.97 3.81
CA VAL A 209 -11.88 13.62 4.41
C VAL A 209 -10.54 12.96 4.05
N LEU A 210 -10.15 13.03 2.77
CA LEU A 210 -8.87 12.52 2.30
C LEU A 210 -7.69 13.33 2.86
N ALA A 211 -7.82 14.65 2.95
CA ALA A 211 -6.82 15.52 3.56
C ALA A 211 -6.60 15.17 5.04
N LEU A 212 -7.69 14.94 5.78
CA LEU A 212 -7.63 14.52 7.18
C LEU A 212 -6.99 13.14 7.31
N ALA A 213 -7.29 12.20 6.40
CA ALA A 213 -6.62 10.90 6.36
C ALA A 213 -5.10 11.04 6.15
N THR A 214 -4.68 11.89 5.21
CA THR A 214 -3.26 12.18 4.94
C THR A 214 -2.58 12.84 6.12
N LEU A 215 -3.26 13.76 6.82
CA LEU A 215 -2.75 14.41 8.03
C LEU A 215 -2.57 13.39 9.15
N VAL A 216 -3.56 12.54 9.40
CA VAL A 216 -3.46 11.49 10.42
C VAL A 216 -2.33 10.52 10.09
N LEU A 217 -2.22 10.08 8.84
CA LEU A 217 -1.15 9.19 8.41
C LEU A 217 0.24 9.84 8.57
N SER A 218 0.37 11.13 8.22
CA SER A 218 1.63 11.87 8.34
C SER A 218 2.00 12.17 9.80
N VAL A 219 1.04 12.65 10.59
CA VAL A 219 1.26 13.07 11.99
C VAL A 219 1.41 11.88 12.91
N ALA A 220 0.68 10.78 12.70
CA ALA A 220 0.82 9.58 13.54
C ALA A 220 1.91 8.64 13.01
N GLY A 221 1.93 8.39 11.70
CA GLY A 221 2.81 7.37 11.10
C GLY A 221 4.29 7.76 11.10
N HIS A 222 4.63 8.95 10.61
CA HIS A 222 6.04 9.35 10.48
C HIS A 222 6.81 9.44 11.81
N PRO A 223 6.30 10.07 12.89
CA PRO A 223 7.09 10.17 14.11
C PRO A 223 7.30 8.81 14.77
N ILE A 224 6.30 7.92 14.74
CA ILE A 224 6.43 6.57 15.28
C ILE A 224 7.51 5.79 14.53
N LEU A 225 7.49 5.84 13.19
CA LEU A 225 8.50 5.16 12.36
C LEU A 225 9.90 5.77 12.51
N ARG A 226 10.00 7.11 12.66
CA ARG A 226 11.28 7.78 12.93
C ARG A 226 11.83 7.46 14.31
N ALA A 227 10.97 7.36 15.33
CA ALA A 227 11.39 6.98 16.68
C ALA A 227 11.91 5.53 16.71
N GLN A 228 11.22 4.62 16.02
CA GLN A 228 11.66 3.22 15.88
C GLN A 228 12.99 3.10 15.14
N GLU A 229 13.15 3.79 14.01
CA GLU A 229 14.42 3.79 13.29
C GLU A 229 15.56 4.33 14.15
N ARG A 230 15.38 5.48 14.82
CA ARG A 230 16.41 6.05 15.71
C ARG A 230 16.78 5.10 16.84
N HIS A 231 15.79 4.43 17.43
CA HIS A 231 16.03 3.45 18.48
C HIS A 231 16.81 2.25 17.95
N LEU A 232 16.44 1.72 16.77
CA LEU A 232 17.14 0.61 16.13
C LEU A 232 18.57 0.99 15.75
N LEU A 233 18.79 2.15 15.12
CA LEU A 233 20.11 2.65 14.74
C LEU A 233 21.05 2.82 15.94
N ARG A 234 20.55 3.34 17.06
CA ARG A 234 21.34 3.45 18.31
C ARG A 234 21.68 2.09 18.89
N THR A 235 20.81 1.10 18.70
CA THR A 235 21.06 -0.27 19.14
C THR A 235 22.00 -1.02 18.18
N ASP A 236 22.19 -0.48 16.96
CA ASP A 236 23.01 -1.06 15.89
C ASP A 236 24.43 -0.45 15.77
N GLU A 237 24.87 0.39 16.72
CA GLU A 237 26.28 0.87 16.78
C GLU A 237 27.31 -0.28 16.84
N ILE A 238 26.88 -1.51 17.14
CA ILE A 238 27.71 -2.73 17.13
C ILE A 238 27.96 -3.26 15.69
N LEU A 239 27.19 -2.83 14.70
CA LEU A 239 27.23 -3.33 13.30
C LEU A 239 28.20 -2.57 12.38
N TRP A 240 28.77 -1.44 12.83
CA TRP A 240 29.75 -0.62 12.09
C TRP A 240 31.20 -1.16 12.12
N VAL A 241 31.41 -2.44 12.46
CA VAL A 241 32.75 -3.07 12.59
C VAL A 241 32.98 -4.15 11.51
N GLY A 242 32.24 -4.13 10.40
CA GLY A 242 32.39 -5.11 9.31
C GLY A 242 32.67 -4.45 7.95
N ASP A 243 33.77 -4.85 7.31
CA ASP A 243 34.30 -4.24 6.06
C ASP A 243 33.49 -4.51 4.78
N GLU A 244 32.45 -5.35 4.80
CA GLU A 244 31.64 -5.64 3.59
C GLU A 244 30.17 -5.18 3.74
N PRO A 245 29.71 -4.21 2.92
CA PRO A 245 28.34 -3.71 2.97
C PRO A 245 27.34 -4.78 2.49
N GLY A 246 26.33 -5.07 3.33
CA GLY A 246 25.20 -5.95 2.97
C GLY A 246 25.26 -7.36 3.55
N LEU A 247 26.31 -7.73 4.28
CA LEU A 247 26.41 -9.00 4.99
C LEU A 247 26.39 -8.77 6.51
N THR A 248 25.57 -9.54 7.23
CA THR A 248 25.59 -9.51 8.70
C THR A 248 26.91 -10.06 9.23
N ARG A 249 27.32 -9.75 10.49
CA ARG A 249 28.56 -10.30 11.09
C ARG A 249 28.64 -11.83 11.03
N ILE A 250 27.51 -12.51 11.22
CA ILE A 250 27.44 -13.98 11.16
C ILE A 250 27.55 -14.46 9.71
N GLU A 251 26.88 -13.81 8.76
CA GLU A 251 27.02 -14.15 7.35
C GLU A 251 28.43 -13.86 6.84
N ASN A 252 29.07 -12.78 7.28
CA ASN A 252 30.48 -12.47 7.02
C ASN A 252 31.40 -13.52 7.63
N GLU A 253 31.13 -13.97 8.86
CA GLU A 253 31.92 -15.04 9.46
C GLU A 253 31.69 -16.38 8.74
N LEU A 254 30.46 -16.64 8.27
CA LEU A 254 30.10 -17.84 7.52
C LEU A 254 30.69 -17.81 6.11
N THR A 255 30.62 -16.68 5.40
CA THR A 255 31.24 -16.50 4.08
C THR A 255 32.76 -16.51 4.21
N GLN A 256 33.35 -15.91 5.24
CA GLN A 256 34.78 -16.03 5.50
C GLN A 256 35.17 -17.48 5.81
N ARG A 257 34.41 -18.22 6.62
CA ARG A 257 34.66 -19.64 6.90
C ARG A 257 34.50 -20.49 5.64
N LEU A 258 33.45 -20.27 4.85
CA LEU A 258 33.20 -20.95 3.59
C LEU A 258 34.28 -20.62 2.56
N ARG A 259 34.72 -19.37 2.48
CA ARG A 259 35.82 -18.91 1.59
C ARG A 259 37.15 -19.54 2.02
N LYS A 260 37.45 -19.60 3.32
CA LYS A 260 38.61 -20.32 3.84
C LYS A 260 38.54 -21.81 3.52
N ALA A 261 37.38 -22.44 3.71
CA ALA A 261 37.18 -23.86 3.46
C ALA A 261 37.29 -24.20 1.96
N THR A 262 36.73 -23.37 1.08
CA THR A 262 36.84 -23.55 -0.38
C THR A 262 38.25 -23.29 -0.87
N LEU A 263 38.96 -22.26 -0.39
CA LEU A 263 40.36 -22.03 -0.72
C LEU A 263 41.26 -23.19 -0.25
N LYS A 264 41.00 -23.73 0.95
CA LYS A 264 41.70 -24.90 1.46
C LYS A 264 41.43 -26.14 0.60
N ALA A 265 40.18 -26.40 0.24
CA ALA A 265 39.80 -27.52 -0.61
C ALA A 265 40.40 -27.42 -2.03
N MET A 266 40.49 -26.22 -2.60
CA MET A 266 41.16 -25.96 -3.88
C MET A 266 42.68 -26.15 -3.81
N ALA A 267 43.30 -25.84 -2.67
CA ALA A 267 44.72 -26.08 -2.45
C ALA A 267 45.04 -27.57 -2.28
N GLU A 268 44.15 -28.32 -1.61
CA GLU A 268 44.29 -29.77 -1.41
C GLU A 268 43.96 -30.59 -2.68
N ASN A 269 43.06 -30.08 -3.53
CA ASN A 269 42.71 -30.69 -4.82
C ASN A 269 42.87 -29.67 -5.95
N PRO A 270 44.11 -29.39 -6.38
CA PRO A 270 44.34 -28.45 -7.46
C PRO A 270 43.59 -28.93 -8.72
N PRO A 271 42.90 -28.03 -9.45
CA PRO A 271 42.22 -28.40 -10.67
C PRO A 271 43.24 -29.04 -11.64
N PRO A 272 42.85 -30.09 -12.37
CA PRO A 272 43.75 -30.77 -13.29
C PRO A 272 44.33 -29.74 -14.26
N ASN A 273 45.66 -29.70 -14.32
CA ASN A 273 46.40 -28.73 -15.08
C ASN A 273 46.00 -28.87 -16.57
N ARG A 274 45.23 -27.91 -17.11
CA ARG A 274 44.75 -27.95 -18.52
C ARG A 274 45.90 -28.07 -19.53
N GLN A 275 47.13 -27.72 -19.13
CA GLN A 275 48.32 -27.88 -19.96
C GLN A 275 48.71 -29.34 -20.24
N ALA A 276 48.14 -30.34 -19.56
CA ALA A 276 48.39 -31.76 -19.85
C ALA A 276 47.42 -32.36 -20.90
N GLN A 277 46.37 -31.65 -21.33
CA GLN A 277 45.37 -32.17 -22.27
C GLN A 277 45.52 -31.66 -23.71
N GLU A 278 46.32 -30.64 -23.99
CA GLU A 278 46.59 -30.16 -25.36
C GLU A 278 47.81 -30.82 -26.03
N GLY A 279 48.43 -31.82 -25.37
CA GLY A 279 49.63 -32.51 -25.85
C GLY A 279 49.43 -33.94 -26.41
N ARG A 280 48.21 -34.31 -26.82
CA ARG A 280 47.95 -35.59 -27.52
C ARG A 280 47.15 -35.38 -28.79
#